data_AF-A0ABD4T2U5-F1
#
_entry.id   AF-A0ABD4T2U5-F1
#
_cell.length_a   1.000
_cell.length_b   1.000
_cell.length_c   1.000
_cell.angle_alpha   90.00
_cell.angle_beta   90.00
_cell.angle_gamma   90.00
#
_symmetry.space_group_name_H-M   'P 1'
#
loop_
_entity.id
_entity.type
_entity.pdbx_description
1 polymer ?
#
loop_
_entity_poly.entity_id
_entity_poly.type
_entity_poly.pdbx_seq_one_letter_code
_entity_poly.pdbx_strand_id
1 'polypeptide(L)'
;MSDAWINVFGWLPAVIIPLATVIQIREILRNRSAASVSWVTWTLFGVANIGLYIYTEKYWDVQAVVGLLGSALLDFVIAALAVAGYGEKLSNLES
;
A
#
# COMPACT_ATOMS: atom_id res chain seq x y z
N MET A 1 25.06 -17.10 -0.58
CA MET A 1 23.77 -17.53 -1.15
C MET A 1 23.94 -17.57 -2.66
N SER A 2 23.44 -18.59 -3.36
CA SER A 2 23.49 -18.58 -4.83
C SER A 2 22.58 -17.47 -5.39
N ASP A 3 22.93 -16.94 -6.56
CA ASP A 3 22.20 -15.83 -7.21
C ASP A 3 20.71 -16.12 -7.42
N ALA A 4 20.36 -17.41 -7.58
CA ALA A 4 18.98 -17.87 -7.68
C ALA A 4 18.13 -17.53 -6.43
N TRP A 5 18.70 -17.65 -5.23
CA TRP A 5 17.99 -17.32 -3.99
C TRP A 5 17.76 -15.81 -3.84
N ILE A 6 18.76 -15.00 -4.21
CA ILE A 6 18.64 -13.53 -4.15
C ILE A 6 17.51 -13.04 -5.06
N ASN A 7 17.40 -13.60 -6.27
CA ASN A 7 16.30 -13.28 -7.17
C ASN A 7 14.95 -13.67 -6.56
N VAL A 8 14.77 -14.90 -6.07
CA VAL A 8 13.48 -15.33 -5.49
C VAL A 8 13.08 -14.47 -4.28
N PHE A 9 14.00 -14.17 -3.37
CA PHE A 9 13.71 -13.34 -2.20
C PHE A 9 13.47 -11.86 -2.55
N GLY A 10 14.05 -11.35 -3.65
CA GLY A 10 13.77 -10.01 -4.15
C GLY A 10 12.34 -9.84 -4.69
N TRP A 11 11.74 -10.92 -5.21
CA TRP A 11 10.34 -10.93 -5.65
C TRP A 11 9.33 -10.99 -4.50
N LEU A 12 9.74 -11.51 -3.35
CA LEU A 12 8.87 -11.68 -2.19
C LEU A 12 8.23 -10.37 -1.71
N PRO A 13 8.99 -9.30 -1.37
CA PRO A 13 8.40 -8.02 -0.98
C PRO A 13 7.66 -7.35 -2.14
N ALA A 14 8.16 -7.48 -3.36
CA ALA A 14 7.57 -6.88 -4.55
C ALA A 14 6.17 -7.43 -4.91
N VAL A 15 5.81 -8.61 -4.40
CA VAL A 15 4.49 -9.23 -4.62
C VAL A 15 3.63 -9.15 -3.36
N ILE A 16 4.20 -9.50 -2.20
CA ILE A 16 3.43 -9.58 -0.94
C ILE A 16 2.90 -8.21 -0.53
N ILE A 17 3.72 -7.15 -0.64
CA ILE A 17 3.33 -5.80 -0.21
C ILE A 17 2.17 -5.25 -1.06
N PRO A 18 2.22 -5.29 -2.41
CA PRO A 18 1.07 -4.91 -3.23
C PRO A 18 -0.19 -5.77 -2.99
N LEU A 19 -0.03 -7.07 -2.73
CA LEU A 19 -1.18 -7.91 -2.44
C LEU A 19 -1.85 -7.52 -1.12
N ALA A 20 -1.05 -7.25 -0.08
CA ALA A 20 -1.57 -6.82 1.22
C ALA A 20 -2.31 -5.48 1.12
N THR A 21 -1.79 -4.50 0.37
CA THR A 21 -2.46 -3.21 0.16
C THR A 21 -3.77 -3.36 -0.61
N VAL A 22 -3.81 -4.19 -1.65
CA VAL A 22 -5.05 -4.49 -2.40
C VAL A 22 -6.10 -5.14 -1.49
N ILE A 23 -5.70 -6.10 -0.65
CA ILE A 23 -6.60 -6.74 0.33
C ILE A 23 -7.14 -5.70 1.31
N GLN A 24 -6.29 -4.81 1.82
CA GLN A 24 -6.71 -3.74 2.73
C GLN A 24 -7.74 -2.81 2.08
N ILE A 25 -7.51 -2.37 0.84
CA ILE A 25 -8.45 -1.53 0.10
C ILE A 25 -9.78 -2.26 -0.09
N ARG A 26 -9.73 -3.53 -0.50
CA ARG A 26 -10.94 -4.36 -0.66
C ARG A 26 -11.73 -4.46 0.64
N GLU A 27 -11.05 -4.60 1.78
CA GLU A 27 -11.70 -4.70 3.08
C GLU A 27 -12.40 -3.38 3.48
N ILE A 28 -11.74 -2.23 3.27
CA ILE A 28 -12.33 -0.91 3.50
C ILE A 28 -13.57 -0.71 2.64
N LEU A 29 -13.49 -1.09 1.36
CA LEU A 29 -14.61 -0.97 0.41
C LEU A 29 -15.76 -1.92 0.76
N ARG A 30 -15.46 -3.17 1.11
CA ARG A 30 -16.46 -4.20 1.46
C ARG A 30 -17.20 -3.84 2.74
N ASN A 31 -16.47 -3.46 3.77
CA ASN A 31 -17.05 -3.16 5.07
C ASN A 31 -17.57 -1.71 5.16
N ARG A 32 -17.33 -0.91 4.11
CA ARG A 32 -17.59 0.54 4.07
C ARG A 32 -17.15 1.18 5.38
N SER A 33 -15.92 0.93 5.81
CA SER A 33 -15.38 1.50 7.04
C SER A 33 -13.87 1.53 6.99
N ALA A 34 -13.31 2.71 7.20
CA ALA A 34 -11.88 2.93 7.42
C ALA A 34 -11.55 3.22 8.90
N ALA A 35 -12.48 2.99 9.83
CA ALA A 35 -12.35 3.42 11.23
C ALA A 35 -11.14 2.83 11.98
N SER A 36 -10.70 1.62 11.63
CA SER A 36 -9.53 0.97 12.25
C SER A 36 -8.20 1.27 11.54
N VAL A 37 -8.22 2.10 10.49
CA VAL A 37 -7.11 2.29 9.56
C VAL A 37 -6.43 3.63 9.83
N SER A 38 -5.20 3.60 10.34
CA SER A 38 -4.43 4.81 10.64
C SER A 38 -3.92 5.49 9.36
N TRP A 39 -4.52 6.62 8.98
CA TRP A 39 -4.09 7.39 7.80
C TRP A 39 -2.61 7.82 7.87
N VAL A 40 -2.09 8.09 9.07
CA VAL A 40 -0.68 8.46 9.28
C VAL A 40 0.24 7.31 8.91
N THR A 41 -0.09 6.09 9.35
CA THR A 41 0.70 4.89 9.07
C THR A 41 0.78 4.63 7.57
N TRP A 42 -0.34 4.71 6.87
CA TRP A 42 -0.39 4.48 5.42
C TRP A 42 0.31 5.61 4.63
N THR A 43 0.21 6.86 5.10
CA THR A 43 0.98 7.97 4.52
C THR A 43 2.49 7.73 4.64
N LEU A 44 2.96 7.27 5.81
CA LEU A 44 4.38 6.96 6.04
C LEU A 44 4.86 5.80 5.16
N PHE A 45 4.03 4.76 4.95
CA PHE A 45 4.36 3.67 4.03
C PHE A 45 4.47 4.16 2.58
N GLY A 46 3.57 5.03 2.14
CA GLY A 46 3.64 5.64 0.81
C GLY A 46 4.96 6.40 0.59
N VAL A 47 5.34 7.23 1.57
CA VAL A 47 6.63 7.96 1.55
C VAL A 47 7.82 6.99 1.58
N ALA A 48 7.76 5.94 2.40
CA ALA A 48 8.82 4.93 2.49
C ALA A 48 9.00 4.19 1.16
N ASN A 49 7.92 3.81 0.48
CA ASN A 49 7.96 3.15 -0.82
C ASN A 49 8.56 4.05 -1.92
N ILE A 50 8.24 5.35 -1.91
CA ILE A 50 8.91 6.33 -2.80
C ILE A 50 10.40 6.44 -2.48
N GLY A 51 10.75 6.57 -1.19
CA GLY A 51 12.13 6.65 -0.75
C GLY A 51 12.94 5.40 -1.14
N LEU A 52 12.33 4.22 -1.00
CA LEU A 52 12.94 2.95 -1.38
C LEU A 52 13.11 2.84 -2.90
N TYR A 53 12.16 3.34 -3.69
CA TYR A 53 12.29 3.38 -5.14
C TYR A 53 13.50 4.22 -5.58
N ILE A 54 13.66 5.41 -5.01
CA ILE A 54 14.83 6.28 -5.24
C ILE A 54 16.12 5.59 -4.80
N TYR A 55 16.11 4.99 -3.60
CA TYR A 55 17.29 4.29 -3.04
C TYR A 55 17.74 3.10 -3.89
N THR A 56 16.82 2.39 -4.54
CA THR A 56 17.18 1.23 -5.36
C THR A 56 17.84 1.59 -6.68
N GLU A 57 17.71 2.84 -7.15
CA GLU A 57 18.20 3.35 -8.44
C GLU A 57 17.72 2.54 -9.67
N LYS A 58 16.73 1.65 -9.50
CA LYS A 58 16.19 0.77 -10.54
C LYS A 58 15.00 1.40 -11.27
N TYR A 59 15.20 2.61 -11.80
CA TYR A 59 14.10 3.41 -12.37
C TYR A 59 13.41 2.78 -13.59
N TRP A 60 14.11 1.90 -14.31
CA TRP A 60 13.60 1.23 -15.51
C TRP A 60 13.12 -0.20 -15.25
N ASP A 61 13.28 -0.68 -14.02
CA ASP A 61 12.82 -2.02 -13.66
C ASP A 61 11.31 -1.98 -13.36
N VAL A 62 10.54 -2.68 -14.19
CA VAL A 62 9.08 -2.79 -14.02
C VAL A 62 8.73 -3.32 -12.62
N GLN A 63 9.56 -4.20 -12.06
CA GLN A 63 9.36 -4.72 -10.71
C GLN A 63 9.50 -3.62 -9.64
N ALA A 64 10.46 -2.71 -9.80
CA ALA A 64 10.64 -1.59 -8.88
C ALA A 64 9.52 -0.55 -9.04
N VAL A 65 9.12 -0.24 -10.26
CA VAL A 65 8.03 0.70 -10.54
C VAL A 65 6.70 0.18 -9.98
N VAL A 66 6.30 -1.03 -10.33
CA VAL A 66 5.01 -1.59 -9.89
C VAL A 66 5.04 -1.94 -8.41
N GLY A 67 6.14 -2.54 -7.93
CA GLY A 67 6.27 -3.00 -6.55
C GLY A 67 6.42 -1.87 -5.54
N LEU A 68 7.07 -0.75 -5.91
CA LEU A 68 7.33 0.36 -5.00
C LEU A 68 6.42 1.55 -5.28
N LEU A 69 6.46 2.13 -6.48
CA LEU A 69 5.59 3.28 -6.80
C LEU A 69 4.12 2.89 -6.86
N GLY A 70 3.80 1.70 -7.38
CA GLY A 70 2.45 1.16 -7.36
C GLY A 70 1.95 0.95 -5.91
N SER A 71 2.77 0.36 -5.04
CA SER A 71 2.45 0.24 -3.62
C SER A 71 2.26 1.59 -2.95
N ALA A 72 3.15 2.56 -3.21
CA ALA A 72 3.04 3.90 -2.67
C ALA A 72 1.71 4.57 -3.04
N LEU A 73 1.28 4.43 -4.29
CA LEU A 73 -0.02 4.94 -4.75
C LEU A 73 -1.17 4.29 -3.97
N LEU A 74 -1.14 2.97 -3.78
CA LEU A 74 -2.17 2.25 -3.02
C LEU A 74 -2.18 2.67 -1.55
N ASP A 75 -1.02 2.87 -0.94
CA ASP A 75 -0.89 3.36 0.43
C ASP A 75 -1.55 4.73 0.60
N PHE A 76 -1.30 5.66 -0.33
CA PHE A 76 -1.97 6.97 -0.31
C PHE A 76 -3.47 6.88 -0.56
N VAL A 77 -3.94 5.93 -1.39
CA VAL A 77 -5.38 5.68 -1.55
C VAL A 77 -6.00 5.23 -0.23
N ILE A 78 -5.36 4.32 0.50
CA ILE A 78 -5.82 3.88 1.82
C ILE A 78 -5.86 5.05 2.81
N ALA A 79 -4.79 5.85 2.85
CA ALA A 79 -4.73 7.04 3.69
C ALA A 79 -5.84 8.04 3.36
N ALA A 80 -6.10 8.28 2.06
CA ALA A 80 -7.16 9.17 1.61
C ALA A 80 -8.55 8.66 2.01
N LEU A 81 -8.82 7.36 1.87
CA LEU A 81 -10.08 6.73 2.32
C LEU A 81 -10.27 6.85 3.83
N ALA A 82 -9.20 6.70 4.61
CA ALA A 82 -9.23 6.88 6.05
C ALA A 82 -9.49 8.34 6.46
N VAL A 83 -8.80 9.31 5.84
CA VAL A 83 -9.02 10.75 6.11
C VAL A 83 -10.41 11.20 5.68
N ALA A 84 -10.95 10.67 4.58
CA ALA A 84 -12.29 11.00 4.11
C ALA A 84 -13.41 10.48 5.03
N GLY A 85 -13.08 9.68 6.06
CA GLY A 85 -14.06 9.07 6.95
C GLY A 85 -14.98 8.11 6.19
N TYR A 86 -14.45 7.40 5.19
CA TYR A 86 -15.22 6.49 4.35
C TYR A 86 -15.92 5.45 5.23
N GLY A 87 -17.25 5.55 5.33
CA GLY A 87 -18.07 4.67 6.18
C GLY A 87 -18.62 5.27 7.46
N GLU A 88 -17.82 6.04 8.19
CA GLU A 88 -18.24 6.61 9.48
C GLU A 88 -19.39 7.61 9.32
N LYS A 89 -19.39 8.39 8.23
CA LYS A 89 -20.47 9.33 7.93
C LYS A 89 -21.83 8.66 7.68
N LEU A 90 -21.87 7.44 7.16
CA LEU A 90 -23.13 6.72 6.93
C LEU A 90 -23.68 6.14 8.24
N SER A 91 -22.82 5.55 9.07
CA SER A 91 -23.21 5.04 10.39
C SER A 91 -23.82 6.11 11.30
N ASN A 92 -23.27 7.32 11.30
CA ASN A 92 -23.77 8.43 12.13
C ASN A 92 -25.05 9.09 11.59
N LEU A 93 -25.47 8.77 10.36
CA LEU A 93 -26.74 9.25 9.77
C LEU A 93 -27.89 8.25 10.00
N GLU A 94 -27.57 7.00 10.33
CA GLU A 94 -28.54 5.92 10.60
C GLU A 94 -28.83 5.72 12.11
N SER A 95 -28.13 6.44 13.00
CA SER A 95 -28.28 6.44 14.47
C SER A 95 -29.05 7.65 14.99
#